data_AF-Q6PQL9-F1
#
_entry.id   AF-Q6PQL9-F1
#
_cell.length_a   1.000
_cell.length_b   1.000
_cell.length_c   1.000
_cell.angle_alpha   90.00
_cell.angle_beta   90.00
_cell.angle_gamma   90.00
#
_symmetry.space_group_name_H-M   'P 1'
#
loop_
_entity.id
_entity.type
_entity.pdbx_description
1 polymer ?
#
loop_
_entity_poly.entity_id
_entity_poly.type
_entity_poly.pdbx_seq_one_letter_code
_entity_poly.pdbx_strand_id
1 'polypeptide(L)'
;TEDSVSLFNGNKIFVSKEKNSSGKYDLRATIDQVELKGTSDKNNGSGTLEGSKPDKSKVKLTVSADLNTVTLEAFDTSNQKISSKVTKKQGSITEETLKANKLDSKKLTRSNGTTLEYSQITDADNATKAVETLKN
;
A
#
# COMPACT_ATOMS: atom_id res chain seq x y z
N THR A 1 -3.33 2.65 -25.99
CA THR A 1 -2.63 1.37 -25.68
C THR A 1 -1.85 1.53 -24.40
N GLU A 2 -1.63 0.44 -23.67
CA GLU A 2 -0.96 0.46 -22.37
C GLU A 2 0.19 -0.55 -22.34
N ASP A 3 1.21 -0.26 -21.55
CA ASP A 3 2.22 -1.21 -21.12
C ASP A 3 1.90 -1.69 -19.71
N SER A 4 2.42 -2.85 -19.34
CA SER A 4 2.18 -3.42 -18.01
C SER A 4 3.46 -3.62 -17.23
N VAL A 5 3.44 -3.20 -15.97
CA VAL A 5 4.56 -3.28 -15.02
C VAL A 5 4.16 -4.20 -13.87
N SER A 6 4.87 -5.31 -13.73
CA SER A 6 4.72 -6.21 -12.57
C SER A 6 5.50 -5.65 -11.38
N LEU A 7 4.83 -5.53 -10.24
CA LEU A 7 5.44 -5.09 -8.98
C LEU A 7 5.93 -6.30 -8.17
N PHE A 8 6.97 -6.09 -7.37
CA PHE A 8 7.57 -7.15 -6.55
C PHE A 8 6.64 -7.68 -5.44
N ASN A 9 5.55 -6.98 -5.12
CA ASN A 9 4.55 -7.42 -4.17
C ASN A 9 3.40 -8.21 -4.82
N GLY A 10 3.54 -8.60 -6.10
CA GLY A 10 2.56 -9.37 -6.87
C GLY A 10 1.50 -8.54 -7.60
N ASN A 11 1.41 -7.24 -7.32
CA ASN A 11 0.47 -6.35 -8.01
C ASN A 11 0.95 -6.02 -9.44
N LYS A 12 0.02 -5.55 -10.28
CA LYS A 12 0.30 -5.13 -11.65
C LYS A 12 -0.24 -3.72 -11.89
N ILE A 13 0.60 -2.86 -12.48
CA ILE A 13 0.23 -1.52 -12.92
C ILE A 13 0.17 -1.50 -14.44
N PHE A 14 -0.86 -0.88 -15.00
CA PHE A 14 -0.95 -0.53 -16.41
C PHE A 14 -0.62 0.94 -16.56
N VAL A 15 0.22 1.25 -17.55
CA VAL A 15 0.72 2.59 -17.82
C VAL A 15 0.38 2.92 -19.27
N SER A 16 -0.23 4.07 -19.51
CA SER A 16 -0.42 4.60 -20.86
C SER A 16 0.91 4.69 -21.63
N LYS A 17 0.89 4.40 -22.93
CA LYS A 17 2.10 4.53 -23.78
C LYS A 17 2.48 5.99 -24.06
N GLU A 18 1.52 6.90 -23.98
CA GLU A 18 1.68 8.31 -24.31
C GLU A 18 1.21 9.17 -23.15
N LYS A 19 1.71 10.40 -23.09
CA LYS A 19 1.28 11.39 -22.11
C LYS A 19 -0.11 11.91 -22.46
N ASN A 20 -0.94 12.09 -21.45
CA ASN A 20 -2.23 12.77 -21.55
C ASN A 20 -2.06 14.28 -21.81
N SER A 21 -3.19 15.00 -21.94
CA SER A 21 -3.20 16.45 -22.20
C SER A 21 -2.48 17.29 -21.14
N SER A 22 -2.27 16.74 -19.93
CA SER A 22 -1.53 17.38 -18.84
C SER A 22 -0.04 17.02 -18.85
N GLY A 23 0.45 16.33 -19.87
CA GLY A 23 1.85 15.93 -20.01
C GLY A 23 2.29 14.79 -19.08
N LYS A 24 1.35 14.02 -18.54
CA LYS A 24 1.59 12.90 -17.61
C LYS A 24 1.13 11.57 -18.19
N TYR A 25 1.70 10.47 -17.74
CA TYR A 25 1.22 9.12 -18.04
C TYR A 25 0.05 8.77 -17.12
N ASP A 26 -1.05 8.29 -17.69
CA ASP A 26 -2.14 7.67 -16.95
C ASP A 26 -1.71 6.30 -16.40
N LEU A 27 -2.09 6.03 -15.15
CA LEU A 27 -1.84 4.79 -14.43
C LEU A 27 -3.15 4.13 -14.04
N ARG A 28 -3.20 2.80 -14.13
CA ARG A 28 -4.32 1.99 -13.67
C ARG A 28 -3.85 0.74 -12.94
N ALA A 29 -4.55 0.34 -11.89
CA ALA A 29 -4.37 -0.95 -11.23
C ALA A 29 -5.72 -1.51 -10.78
N THR A 30 -5.77 -2.82 -10.51
CA THR A 30 -6.91 -3.43 -9.83
C THR A 30 -6.41 -4.11 -8.57
N ILE A 31 -6.90 -3.68 -7.41
CA ILE A 31 -6.56 -4.24 -6.09
C ILE A 31 -7.86 -4.58 -5.38
N ASP A 32 -7.99 -5.83 -4.90
CA ASP A 32 -9.19 -6.31 -4.21
C ASP A 32 -10.50 -5.96 -4.94
N GLN A 33 -10.53 -6.18 -6.26
CA GLN A 33 -11.65 -5.86 -7.17
C GLN A 33 -11.98 -4.36 -7.30
N VAL A 34 -11.16 -3.47 -6.74
CA VAL A 34 -11.27 -2.02 -6.92
C VAL A 34 -10.35 -1.57 -8.04
N GLU A 35 -10.88 -0.85 -9.02
CA GLU A 35 -10.08 -0.15 -10.03
C GLU A 35 -9.50 1.13 -9.40
N LEU A 36 -8.18 1.27 -9.43
CA LEU A 36 -7.46 2.47 -9.01
C LEU A 36 -6.93 3.19 -10.24
N LYS A 37 -7.01 4.53 -10.22
CA LYS A 37 -6.52 5.39 -11.28
C LYS A 37 -5.59 6.46 -10.71
N GLY A 38 -4.63 6.87 -11.51
CA GLY A 38 -3.66 7.89 -11.14
C GLY A 38 -2.96 8.46 -12.36
N THR A 39 -2.06 9.42 -12.13
CA THR A 39 -1.17 9.93 -13.17
C THR A 39 0.25 10.03 -12.63
N SER A 40 1.25 9.98 -13.52
CA SER A 40 2.65 10.06 -13.17
C SER A 40 3.47 10.78 -14.23
N ASP A 41 4.54 11.44 -13.80
CA ASP A 41 5.51 12.04 -14.73
C ASP A 41 6.39 10.98 -15.39
N LYS A 42 6.42 9.76 -14.84
CA LYS A 42 7.23 8.62 -15.32
C LYS A 42 6.33 7.51 -15.88
N ASN A 43 6.85 6.80 -16.89
CA ASN A 43 6.18 5.63 -17.48
C ASN A 43 6.61 4.29 -16.87
N ASN A 44 7.37 4.30 -15.77
CA ASN A 44 7.93 3.09 -15.15
C ASN A 44 6.96 2.42 -14.14
N GLY A 45 5.71 2.88 -14.05
CA GLY A 45 4.71 2.40 -13.10
C GLY A 45 4.80 3.02 -11.70
N SER A 46 5.77 3.90 -11.43
CA SER A 46 5.81 4.68 -10.18
C SER A 46 4.74 5.77 -10.17
N GLY A 47 4.18 6.07 -9.00
CA GLY A 47 3.14 7.06 -8.83
C GLY A 47 2.12 6.68 -7.76
N THR A 48 1.06 7.48 -7.70
CA THR A 48 -0.04 7.30 -6.75
C THR A 48 -1.32 7.02 -7.53
N LEU A 49 -2.04 5.97 -7.13
CA LEU A 49 -3.33 5.59 -7.69
C LEU A 49 -4.36 5.50 -6.56
N GLU A 50 -5.57 5.98 -6.82
CA GLU A 50 -6.66 5.98 -5.85
C GLU A 50 -7.91 5.38 -6.48
N GLY A 51 -8.71 4.70 -5.66
CA GLY A 51 -9.99 4.11 -6.05
C GLY A 51 -10.96 4.09 -4.88
N SER A 52 -12.25 4.09 -5.17
CA SER A 52 -13.31 4.01 -4.17
C SER A 52 -14.06 2.69 -4.30
N LYS A 53 -14.36 2.06 -3.17
CA LYS A 53 -15.24 0.90 -3.08
C LYS A 53 -16.72 1.33 -3.20
N PRO A 54 -17.65 0.39 -3.44
CA PRO A 54 -19.09 0.69 -3.48
C PRO A 54 -19.62 1.33 -2.19
N ASP A 55 -19.04 0.99 -1.04
CA ASP A 55 -19.38 1.58 0.27
C ASP A 55 -18.79 2.99 0.51
N LYS A 56 -18.11 3.56 -0.50
CA LYS A 56 -17.39 4.84 -0.49
C LYS A 56 -16.11 4.87 0.35
N SER A 57 -15.69 3.75 0.94
CA SER A 57 -14.32 3.63 1.47
C SER A 57 -13.31 3.73 0.33
N LYS A 58 -12.09 4.17 0.63
CA LYS A 58 -11.06 4.41 -0.41
C LYS A 58 -9.88 3.48 -0.24
N VAL A 59 -9.24 3.20 -1.37
CA VAL A 59 -7.98 2.47 -1.44
C VAL A 59 -6.98 3.35 -2.18
N LYS A 60 -5.76 3.45 -1.65
CA LYS A 60 -4.67 4.19 -2.25
C LYS A 60 -3.46 3.28 -2.40
N LEU A 61 -2.92 3.23 -3.61
CA LEU A 61 -1.69 2.53 -3.93
C LEU A 61 -0.62 3.56 -4.28
N THR A 62 0.52 3.52 -3.61
CA THR A 62 1.67 4.36 -3.90
C THR A 62 2.87 3.48 -4.24
N VAL A 63 3.46 3.69 -5.40
CA VAL A 63 4.69 3.02 -5.86
C VAL A 63 5.80 4.06 -5.90
N SER A 64 6.88 3.84 -5.14
CA SER A 64 7.99 4.78 -5.06
C SER A 64 8.71 4.94 -6.40
N ALA A 65 9.34 6.10 -6.62
CA ALA A 65 10.02 6.41 -7.87
C ALA A 65 11.17 5.44 -8.21
N ASP A 66 11.84 4.93 -7.18
CA ASP A 66 12.91 3.93 -7.27
C ASP A 66 12.40 2.48 -7.40
N LEU A 67 11.07 2.29 -7.39
CA LEU A 67 10.38 1.01 -7.48
C LEU A 67 10.77 0.01 -6.38
N ASN A 68 11.26 0.50 -5.24
CA ASN A 68 11.69 -0.35 -4.12
C ASN A 68 10.65 -0.42 -2.99
N THR A 69 9.61 0.42 -3.02
CA THR A 69 8.56 0.47 -2.00
C THR A 69 7.19 0.53 -2.65
N VAL A 70 6.28 -0.32 -2.19
CA VAL A 70 4.85 -0.25 -2.51
C VAL A 70 4.07 -0.09 -1.22
N THR A 71 3.25 0.95 -1.15
CA THR A 71 2.37 1.24 -0.02
C THR A 71 0.94 1.10 -0.46
N LEU A 72 0.17 0.23 0.20
CA LEU A 72 -1.27 0.13 0.04
C LEU A 72 -1.94 0.65 1.31
N GLU A 73 -2.85 1.60 1.17
CA GLU A 73 -3.59 2.21 2.28
C GLU A 73 -5.09 2.07 2.04
N ALA A 74 -5.84 1.87 3.12
CA ALA A 74 -7.30 1.91 3.09
C ALA A 74 -7.80 3.04 4.00
N PHE A 75 -8.88 3.67 3.56
CA PHE A 75 -9.53 4.77 4.27
C PHE A 75 -11.01 4.48 4.43
N ASP A 76 -11.58 4.87 5.57
CA ASP A 76 -13.02 4.83 5.79
C ASP A 76 -13.77 5.87 4.94
N THR A 77 -15.09 5.89 5.07
CA THR A 77 -15.98 6.83 4.37
C THR A 77 -15.78 8.29 4.78
N SER A 78 -15.13 8.53 5.91
CA SER A 78 -14.75 9.85 6.44
C SER A 78 -13.35 10.28 5.98
N ASN A 79 -12.74 9.53 5.05
CA ASN A 79 -11.35 9.69 4.59
C ASN A 79 -10.29 9.51 5.68
N GLN A 80 -10.61 8.82 6.77
CA GLN A 80 -9.63 8.49 7.81
C GLN A 80 -8.94 7.18 7.46
N LYS A 81 -7.61 7.16 7.61
CA LYS A 81 -6.81 5.96 7.34
C LYS A 81 -7.14 4.88 8.36
N ILE A 82 -7.53 3.70 7.88
CA ILE A 82 -7.87 2.54 8.72
C ILE A 82 -6.78 1.46 8.69
N SER A 83 -5.97 1.41 7.63
CA SER A 83 -4.86 0.47 7.56
C SER A 83 -3.80 0.90 6.54
N SER A 84 -2.58 0.38 6.71
CA SER A 84 -1.55 0.38 5.66
C SER A 84 -0.76 -0.90 5.61
N LYS A 85 -0.30 -1.24 4.40
CA LYS A 85 0.67 -2.29 4.12
C LYS A 85 1.80 -1.72 3.28
N VAL A 86 2.98 -1.65 3.87
CA VAL A 86 4.22 -1.21 3.21
C VAL A 86 5.03 -2.44 2.88
N THR A 87 5.21 -2.72 1.60
CA THR A 87 6.06 -3.82 1.10
C THR A 87 7.32 -3.23 0.50
N LYS A 88 8.46 -3.73 0.93
CA LYS A 88 9.77 -3.32 0.42
C LYS A 88 10.34 -4.44 -0.46
N LYS A 89 11.07 -4.05 -1.51
CA LYS A 89 11.58 -4.99 -2.53
C LYS A 89 12.54 -6.04 -1.97
N GLN A 90 13.23 -5.71 -0.88
CA GLN A 90 14.12 -6.60 -0.15
C GLN A 90 13.39 -7.68 0.70
N GLY A 91 12.05 -7.75 0.62
CA GLY A 91 11.20 -8.74 1.26
C GLY A 91 10.57 -8.35 2.61
N SER A 92 10.84 -7.17 3.19
CA SER A 92 10.19 -6.79 4.44
C SER A 92 8.78 -6.23 4.20
N ILE A 93 7.87 -6.51 5.14
CA ILE A 93 6.50 -6.02 5.11
C ILE A 93 6.17 -5.40 6.46
N THR A 94 5.59 -4.20 6.46
CA THR A 94 4.98 -3.60 7.65
C THR A 94 3.49 -3.42 7.40
N GLU A 95 2.67 -4.00 8.26
CA GLU A 95 1.22 -3.87 8.26
C GLU A 95 0.78 -3.14 9.52
N GLU A 96 -0.11 -2.16 9.38
CA GLU A 96 -0.65 -1.35 10.48
C GLU A 96 -2.17 -1.26 10.35
N THR A 97 -2.87 -1.38 11.48
CA THR A 97 -4.30 -1.08 11.59
C THR A 97 -4.51 0.09 12.52
N LEU A 98 -5.52 0.90 12.24
CA LEU A 98 -5.88 2.06 13.05
C LEU A 98 -7.33 1.92 13.53
N LYS A 99 -7.57 2.33 14.78
CA LYS A 99 -8.91 2.51 15.36
C LYS A 99 -9.00 3.93 15.92
N ALA A 100 -10.07 4.64 15.58
CA ALA A 100 -10.26 6.04 16.00
C ALA A 100 -9.01 6.92 15.76
N ASN A 101 -8.39 6.77 14.58
CA ASN A 101 -7.16 7.46 14.15
C ASN A 101 -5.90 7.19 14.99
N LYS A 102 -5.91 6.15 15.82
CA LYS A 102 -4.74 5.71 16.60
C LYS A 102 -4.30 4.34 16.12
N LEU A 103 -2.99 4.10 16.17
CA LEU A 103 -2.41 2.78 15.85
C LEU A 103 -2.98 1.75 16.84
N ASP A 104 -3.59 0.70 16.30
CA ASP A 104 -4.23 -0.37 17.08
C ASP A 104 -3.38 -1.65 17.06
N SER A 105 -2.79 -1.95 15.90
CA SER A 105 -1.85 -3.04 15.75
C SER A 105 -0.78 -2.73 14.70
N LYS A 106 0.37 -3.40 14.84
CA LYS A 106 1.49 -3.34 13.91
C LYS A 106 2.13 -4.70 13.78
N LYS A 107 2.30 -5.17 12.55
CA LYS A 107 3.01 -6.39 12.24
C LYS A 107 4.17 -6.10 11.30
N LEU A 108 5.38 -6.46 11.73
CA LEU A 108 6.58 -6.48 10.91
C LEU A 108 6.87 -7.92 10.50
N THR A 109 6.91 -8.18 9.20
CA THR A 109 7.49 -9.39 8.63
C THR A 109 8.86 -9.03 8.08
N ARG A 110 9.91 -9.63 8.64
CA ARG A 110 11.30 -9.40 8.21
C ARG A 110 11.57 -10.19 6.92
N SER A 111 12.61 -9.79 6.18
CA SER A 111 13.00 -10.46 4.93
C SER A 111 13.40 -11.93 5.13
N ASN A 112 13.85 -12.29 6.33
CA ASN A 112 14.13 -13.67 6.68
C ASN A 112 12.85 -14.47 7.04
N GLY A 113 11.67 -13.87 7.07
CA GLY A 113 10.39 -14.52 7.37
C GLY A 113 9.99 -14.53 8.85
N THR A 114 10.83 -14.04 9.78
CA THR A 114 10.41 -13.87 11.18
C THR A 114 9.45 -12.69 11.30
N THR A 115 8.56 -12.74 12.30
CA THR A 115 7.57 -11.69 12.51
C THR A 115 7.65 -11.08 13.89
N LEU A 116 7.30 -9.81 14.00
CA LEU A 116 7.07 -9.12 15.26
C LEU A 116 5.71 -8.43 15.18
N GLU A 117 4.80 -8.83 16.06
CA GLU A 117 3.42 -8.36 16.07
C GLU A 117 3.09 -7.69 17.40
N TYR A 118 2.71 -6.43 17.31
CA TYR A 118 2.18 -5.63 18.42
C TYR A 118 0.68 -5.48 18.24
N SER A 119 -0.07 -5.76 19.29
CA SER A 119 -1.54 -5.65 19.29
C SER A 119 -2.02 -4.98 20.57
N GLN A 120 -3.25 -4.44 20.54
CA GLN A 120 -3.83 -3.70 21.66
C GLN A 120 -2.92 -2.54 22.07
N ILE A 121 -2.49 -1.77 21.06
CA ILE A 121 -1.71 -0.55 21.25
C ILE A 121 -2.68 0.51 21.78
N THR A 122 -2.42 1.02 22.98
CA THR A 122 -3.32 1.95 23.68
C THR A 122 -2.91 3.41 23.46
N ASP A 123 -1.62 3.65 23.28
CA ASP A 123 -1.01 4.93 22.93
C ASP A 123 0.25 4.68 22.08
N ALA A 124 0.90 5.76 21.61
CA ALA A 124 2.06 5.65 20.72
C ALA A 124 3.26 4.92 21.35
N ASP A 125 3.32 4.86 22.68
CA ASP A 125 4.46 4.38 23.44
C ASP A 125 4.24 2.96 24.00
N ASN A 126 3.00 2.51 24.12
CA ASN A 126 2.63 1.28 24.82
C ASN A 126 1.80 0.32 23.95
N ALA A 127 2.33 -0.90 23.79
CA ALA A 127 1.59 -2.06 23.30
C ALA A 127 1.29 -3.03 24.46
N THR A 128 0.04 -3.45 24.61
CA THR A 128 -0.34 -4.40 25.67
C THR A 128 0.17 -5.82 25.39
N LYS A 129 0.38 -6.16 24.11
CA LYS A 129 0.87 -7.48 23.71
C LYS A 129 1.89 -7.38 22.58
N ALA A 130 2.99 -8.12 22.73
CA ALA A 130 4.00 -8.34 21.71
C ALA A 130 4.22 -9.84 21.49
N VAL A 131 4.25 -10.28 20.24
CA VAL A 131 4.56 -11.66 19.85
C VAL A 131 5.65 -11.63 18.79
N GLU A 132 6.77 -12.31 19.06
CA GLU A 132 7.80 -12.57 18.06
C GLU A 132 7.72 -14.03 17.61
N THR A 133 7.65 -14.26 16.30
CA THR A 133 7.70 -15.59 15.71
C THR A 133 9.04 -15.77 15.00
N LEU A 134 9.86 -16.69 15.51
CA LEU A 134 11.16 -17.04 14.95
C LEU A 134 11.04 -18.24 14.00
N LYS A 135 12.13 -18.55 13.29
CA LYS A 135 12.21 -19.82 12.55
C LYS A 135 12.41 -20.95 13.54
N ASN A 136 11.56 -21.97 13.45
CA ASN A 136 11.78 -23.26 14.10
C ASN A 136 12.66 -24.15 13.22
#